data_AF-A0A819YNJ7-F1
#
_entry.id   AF-A0A819YNJ7-F1
#
_cell.length_a   1.000
_cell.length_b   1.000
_cell.length_c   1.000
_cell.angle_alpha   90.00
_cell.angle_beta   90.00
_cell.angle_gamma   90.00
#
_symmetry.space_group_name_H-M   'P 1'
#
loop_
_entity.id
_entity.type
_entity.pdbx_description
1 polymer ?
#
loop_
_entity_poly.entity_id
_entity_poly.type
_entity_poly.pdbx_seq_one_letter_code
_entity_poly.pdbx_strand_id
1 'polypeptide(L)'
;MKVISRLSISNGQLEFQRRPARDDIQLVIDLNSLEMSGIDSELNNENELNLSRPLLIQSFNQTNKLLHIEFETNPLNTKSDYRIQAKSQPLQINYHAMTINKLIECFLPDRHHDLEGIKEAAYSIYIDIKHRTQFLVSENLKKIKDLDIDIDLQSIYFIVPEHGFYQSSSSVICLDLGRFMFKGGEKNVQNLEKNVFYDAKNDQDDLIYVPLKIQLENVQLLYLTQNENWIDLRLQEDSPSHLIKPITLTLDLGKLIHIENNKLP
;
A
#
# COMPACT_ATOMS: atom_id res chain seq x y z
N MET A 1 4.31 -16.54 -29.37
CA MET A 1 3.80 -16.05 -28.08
C MET A 1 3.79 -14.52 -28.14
N LYS A 2 2.64 -13.85 -27.97
CA LYS A 2 2.56 -12.37 -27.98
C LYS A 2 2.74 -11.87 -26.55
N VAL A 3 3.64 -10.92 -26.33
CA VAL A 3 3.85 -10.30 -25.01
C VAL A 3 2.77 -9.26 -24.78
N ILE A 4 1.99 -9.40 -23.69
CA ILE A 4 0.87 -8.50 -23.37
C ILE A 4 1.29 -7.40 -22.41
N SER A 5 2.20 -7.70 -21.48
CA SER A 5 2.82 -6.71 -20.60
C SER A 5 4.22 -7.14 -20.22
N ARG A 6 5.04 -6.17 -19.81
CA ARG A 6 6.38 -6.39 -19.27
C ARG A 6 6.52 -5.56 -17.99
N LEU A 7 6.73 -6.27 -16.87
CA LEU A 7 7.07 -5.67 -15.58
C LEU A 7 8.59 -5.67 -15.41
N SER A 8 9.15 -4.53 -15.02
CA SER A 8 10.54 -4.34 -14.68
C SER A 8 10.63 -3.79 -13.27
N ILE A 9 11.44 -4.43 -12.43
CA ILE A 9 11.74 -3.99 -11.06
C ILE A 9 13.23 -3.71 -11.03
N SER A 10 13.63 -2.50 -10.67
CA SER A 10 15.04 -2.16 -10.55
C SER A 10 15.48 -2.17 -9.09
N ASN A 11 16.65 -2.78 -8.85
CA ASN A 11 17.33 -2.82 -7.56
C ASN A 11 16.40 -3.18 -6.38
N GLY A 12 15.69 -4.30 -6.49
CA GLY A 12 15.01 -4.91 -5.36
C GLY A 12 16.03 -5.60 -4.44
N GLN A 13 16.10 -5.21 -3.17
CA GLN A 13 16.96 -5.82 -2.17
C GLN A 13 16.11 -6.32 -1.01
N LEU A 14 16.42 -7.54 -0.55
CA LEU A 14 15.87 -8.09 0.68
C LEU A 14 17.07 -8.40 1.58
N GLU A 15 17.09 -7.81 2.75
CA GLU A 15 18.12 -8.01 3.75
C GLU A 15 17.50 -8.63 5.01
N PHE A 16 18.07 -9.75 5.44
CA PHE A 16 17.69 -10.40 6.68
C PHE A 16 18.91 -10.40 7.61
N GLN A 17 18.74 -9.80 8.79
CA GLN A 17 19.76 -9.76 9.82
C GLN A 17 19.25 -10.42 11.10
N ARG A 18 20.15 -11.12 11.79
CA ARG A 18 19.92 -11.63 13.14
C ARG A 18 20.96 -11.03 14.06
N ARG A 19 20.54 -10.50 15.21
CA ARG A 19 21.45 -9.97 16.25
C ARG A 19 21.67 -11.07 17.30
N PRO A 20 22.80 -11.82 17.28
CA PRO A 20 22.94 -13.06 18.05
C PRO A 20 22.96 -12.85 19.56
N ALA A 21 23.31 -11.64 20.03
CA ALA A 21 23.38 -11.32 21.45
C ALA A 21 22.00 -11.23 22.14
N ARG A 22 20.89 -11.12 21.39
CA ARG A 22 19.53 -10.93 21.93
C ARG A 22 18.46 -11.79 21.23
N ASP A 23 18.86 -12.62 20.27
CA ASP A 23 17.95 -13.38 19.40
C ASP A 23 16.94 -12.51 18.62
N ASP A 24 17.36 -11.29 18.25
CA ASP A 24 16.53 -10.36 17.49
C ASP A 24 16.65 -10.59 15.98
N ILE A 25 15.56 -10.32 15.25
CA ILE A 25 15.45 -10.40 13.80
C ILE A 25 15.13 -9.02 13.24
N GLN A 26 15.80 -8.68 12.14
CA GLN A 26 15.50 -7.52 11.32
C GLN A 26 15.34 -7.95 9.86
N LEU A 27 14.27 -7.51 9.22
CA LEU A 27 13.97 -7.72 7.81
C LEU A 27 13.82 -6.36 7.14
N VAL A 28 14.61 -6.10 6.11
CA VAL A 28 14.53 -4.87 5.31
C VAL A 28 14.23 -5.25 3.86
N ILE A 29 13.25 -4.59 3.27
CA ILE A 29 12.88 -4.73 1.87
C ILE A 29 12.99 -3.35 1.24
N ASP A 30 13.86 -3.24 0.24
CA ASP A 30 14.06 -2.03 -0.55
C ASP A 30 13.71 -2.30 -2.00
N LEU A 31 13.01 -1.35 -2.62
CA LEU A 31 12.71 -1.38 -4.03
C LEU A 31 12.94 0.03 -4.59
N ASN A 32 13.82 0.14 -5.59
CA ASN A 32 14.19 1.46 -6.13
C ASN A 32 13.16 1.98 -7.12
N SER A 33 12.79 1.19 -8.12
CA SER A 33 11.73 1.59 -9.05
C SER A 33 10.94 0.41 -9.59
N LEU A 34 9.73 0.74 -10.05
CA LEU A 34 8.77 -0.17 -10.64
C LEU A 34 8.31 0.42 -11.97
N GLU A 35 8.43 -0.36 -13.04
CA GLU A 35 7.98 0.03 -14.37
C GLU A 35 7.18 -1.10 -15.00
N MET A 36 6.00 -0.80 -15.54
CA MET A 36 5.21 -1.78 -16.28
C MET A 36 4.81 -1.21 -17.63
N SER A 37 5.22 -1.85 -18.72
CA SER A 37 4.77 -1.51 -20.07
C SER A 37 3.71 -2.49 -20.57
N GLY A 38 2.80 -2.00 -21.39
CA GLY A 38 1.71 -2.78 -21.96
C GLY A 38 1.99 -3.28 -23.37
N ILE A 39 0.90 -3.65 -24.04
CA ILE A 39 0.94 -4.15 -25.43
C ILE A 39 1.02 -2.96 -26.40
N ASP A 40 1.82 -3.14 -27.46
CA ASP A 40 1.99 -2.14 -28.52
C ASP A 40 0.63 -1.76 -29.13
N SER A 41 0.34 -0.46 -29.24
CA SER A 41 -0.83 0.01 -29.99
C SER A 41 -0.53 -0.04 -31.48
N GLU A 42 -1.13 -0.98 -32.19
CA GLU A 42 -1.11 -1.05 -33.67
C GLU A 42 -1.96 0.08 -34.32
N LEU A 43 -2.38 1.09 -33.54
CA LEU A 43 -3.36 2.11 -33.92
C LEU A 43 -2.77 3.41 -34.49
N ASN A 44 -1.45 3.51 -34.66
CA ASN A 44 -0.86 4.67 -35.34
C ASN A 44 -0.78 4.39 -36.84
N ASN A 45 -1.52 5.21 -37.58
CA ASN A 45 -1.46 5.34 -39.03
C ASN A 45 -0.03 5.23 -39.56
N GLU A 46 0.12 4.71 -40.78
CA GLU A 46 1.36 4.29 -41.46
C GLU A 46 2.54 5.30 -41.54
N ASN A 47 2.46 6.47 -40.88
CA ASN A 47 3.44 7.55 -40.95
C ASN A 47 4.06 8.00 -39.61
N GLU A 48 3.79 7.36 -38.46
CA GLU A 48 4.49 7.70 -37.20
C GLU A 48 5.24 6.49 -36.62
N LEU A 49 6.56 6.49 -36.87
CA LEU A 49 7.58 5.51 -36.45
C LEU A 49 7.81 5.38 -34.93
N ASN A 50 6.85 5.74 -34.08
CA ASN A 50 7.00 5.62 -32.63
C ASN A 50 6.20 4.42 -32.10
N LEU A 51 6.73 3.21 -32.38
CA LEU A 51 6.41 1.97 -31.67
C LEU A 51 6.88 2.08 -30.20
N SER A 52 6.16 2.84 -29.37
CA SER A 52 6.43 2.91 -27.94
C SER A 52 5.32 2.22 -27.17
N ARG A 53 5.67 1.23 -26.36
CA ARG A 53 4.72 0.52 -25.51
C ARG A 53 4.11 1.50 -24.51
N PRO A 54 2.79 1.44 -24.27
CA PRO A 54 2.16 2.29 -23.27
C PRO A 54 2.71 1.94 -21.89
N LEU A 55 3.20 2.95 -21.19
CA LEU A 55 3.71 2.81 -19.83
C LEU A 55 2.55 2.83 -18.84
N LEU A 56 2.27 1.70 -18.22
CA LEU A 56 1.13 1.48 -17.31
C LEU A 56 1.45 1.82 -15.86
N ILE A 57 2.67 1.53 -15.41
CA ILE A 57 3.11 1.82 -14.04
C ILE A 57 4.49 2.44 -14.15
N GLN A 58 4.72 3.52 -13.43
CA GLN A 58 6.05 4.11 -13.29
C GLN A 58 6.25 4.73 -11.91
N SER A 59 7.43 4.51 -11.34
CA SER A 59 7.91 5.32 -10.21
C SER A 59 7.99 6.78 -10.65
N PHE A 60 7.32 7.66 -9.90
CA PHE A 60 7.24 9.08 -10.26
C PHE A 60 8.59 9.79 -10.10
N ASN A 61 9.42 9.33 -9.16
CA ASN A 61 10.78 9.78 -8.97
C ASN A 61 11.75 8.58 -9.03
N GLN A 62 12.81 8.69 -9.83
CA GLN A 62 13.81 7.63 -10.03
C GLN A 62 15.05 7.78 -9.14
N THR A 63 15.18 8.88 -8.38
CA THR A 63 16.38 9.14 -7.57
C THR A 63 16.34 8.53 -6.17
N ASN A 64 15.15 8.28 -5.64
CA ASN A 64 14.93 7.72 -4.31
C ASN A 64 14.40 6.29 -4.38
N LYS A 65 14.48 5.55 -3.27
CA LYS A 65 13.84 4.23 -3.15
C LYS A 65 12.32 4.39 -3.24
N LEU A 66 11.68 3.75 -4.21
CA LEU A 66 10.22 3.72 -4.35
C LEU A 66 9.52 3.17 -3.11
N LEU A 67 10.08 2.12 -2.51
CA LEU A 67 9.49 1.47 -1.34
C LEU A 67 10.60 1.00 -0.40
N HIS A 68 10.43 1.28 0.87
CA HIS A 68 11.26 0.79 1.95
C HIS A 68 10.34 0.22 3.03
N ILE A 69 10.50 -1.06 3.36
CA ILE A 69 9.78 -1.72 4.44
C ILE A 69 10.82 -2.29 5.40
N GLU A 70 10.64 -2.02 6.68
CA GLU A 70 11.48 -2.51 7.76
C GLU A 70 10.61 -3.18 8.81
N PHE A 71 11.02 -4.38 9.22
CA PHE A 71 10.44 -5.10 10.34
C PHE A 71 11.56 -5.46 11.32
N GLU A 72 11.34 -5.16 12.60
CA GLU A 72 12.27 -5.50 13.68
C GLU A 72 11.52 -6.21 14.82
N THR A 73 12.18 -7.20 15.43
CA THR A 73 11.82 -7.72 16.75
C THR A 73 12.72 -7.08 17.80
N ASN A 74 12.18 -6.68 18.94
CA ASN A 74 12.88 -5.97 20.02
C ASN A 74 13.72 -4.77 19.49
N PRO A 75 13.09 -3.82 18.77
CA PRO A 75 13.75 -2.62 18.26
C PRO A 75 14.56 -1.90 19.36
N LEU A 76 15.74 -1.38 19.03
CA LEU A 76 16.60 -0.70 20.00
C LEU A 76 16.04 0.65 20.47
N ASN A 77 15.20 1.26 19.64
CA ASN A 77 14.75 2.65 19.80
C ASN A 77 13.35 2.77 20.43
N THR A 78 12.65 1.66 20.65
CA THR A 78 11.30 1.67 21.23
C THR A 78 11.18 0.61 22.32
N LYS A 79 10.17 0.74 23.18
CA LYS A 79 9.86 -0.26 24.22
C LYS A 79 8.94 -1.38 23.70
N SER A 80 8.71 -1.40 22.39
CA SER A 80 7.85 -2.36 21.73
C SER A 80 8.60 -3.66 21.48
N ASP A 81 7.88 -4.78 21.47
CA ASP A 81 8.42 -6.09 21.10
C ASP A 81 8.62 -6.22 19.59
N TYR A 82 7.87 -5.45 18.81
CA TYR A 82 7.94 -5.43 17.35
C TYR A 82 7.83 -4.02 16.81
N ARG A 83 8.44 -3.79 15.64
CA ARG A 83 8.30 -2.56 14.88
C ARG A 83 8.08 -2.87 13.41
N ILE A 84 7.13 -2.18 12.79
CA ILE A 84 6.92 -2.16 11.34
C ILE A 84 7.01 -0.72 10.87
N GLN A 85 7.92 -0.46 9.93
CA GLN A 85 7.96 0.80 9.21
C GLN A 85 7.80 0.56 7.72
N ALA A 86 7.01 1.40 7.06
CA ALA A 86 6.88 1.36 5.60
C ALA A 86 6.85 2.78 5.05
N LYS A 87 7.72 3.07 4.08
CA LYS A 87 7.77 4.35 3.39
C LYS A 87 7.75 4.13 1.89
N SER A 88 6.97 4.93 1.17
CA SER A 88 7.00 4.92 -0.29
C SER A 88 7.33 6.28 -0.90
N GLN A 89 7.61 6.28 -2.19
CA GLN A 89 7.58 7.46 -3.05
C GLN A 89 6.35 7.40 -3.96
N PRO A 90 5.95 8.53 -4.58
CA PRO A 90 4.77 8.52 -5.43
C PRO A 90 4.90 7.55 -6.61
N LEU A 91 3.78 6.95 -6.98
CA LEU A 91 3.67 6.00 -8.09
C LEU A 91 2.60 6.49 -9.06
N GLN A 92 2.91 6.49 -10.36
CA GLN A 92 1.92 6.78 -11.39
C GLN A 92 1.46 5.49 -12.04
N ILE A 93 0.15 5.37 -12.20
CA ILE A 93 -0.53 4.27 -12.88
C ILE A 93 -1.38 4.88 -14.00
N ASN A 94 -1.10 4.47 -15.23
CA ASN A 94 -1.82 4.88 -16.42
C ASN A 94 -2.71 3.74 -16.90
N TYR A 95 -3.99 4.04 -17.07
CA TYR A 95 -4.93 3.10 -17.65
C TYR A 95 -4.72 2.99 -19.16
N HIS A 96 -4.64 1.76 -19.66
CA HIS A 96 -4.63 1.46 -21.08
C HIS A 96 -5.60 0.30 -21.38
N ALA A 97 -6.75 0.63 -21.94
CA ALA A 97 -7.87 -0.29 -22.14
C ALA A 97 -7.46 -1.56 -22.87
N MET A 98 -6.70 -1.44 -23.97
CA MET A 98 -6.31 -2.60 -24.77
C MET A 98 -5.41 -3.56 -23.99
N THR A 99 -4.46 -3.06 -23.20
CA THR A 99 -3.61 -3.94 -22.38
C THR A 99 -4.43 -4.61 -21.28
N ILE A 100 -5.28 -3.85 -20.58
CA ILE A 100 -6.09 -4.38 -19.48
C ILE A 100 -7.07 -5.44 -19.98
N ASN A 101 -7.76 -5.19 -21.11
CA ASN A 101 -8.66 -6.17 -21.71
C ASN A 101 -7.92 -7.46 -22.09
N LYS A 102 -6.72 -7.35 -22.69
CA LYS A 102 -5.90 -8.53 -23.03
C LYS A 102 -5.39 -9.29 -21.79
N LEU A 103 -5.04 -8.57 -20.72
CA LEU A 103 -4.71 -9.20 -19.45
C LEU A 103 -5.91 -9.96 -18.89
N ILE A 104 -7.09 -9.33 -18.89
CA ILE A 104 -8.33 -9.96 -18.45
C ILE A 104 -8.62 -11.24 -19.26
N GLU A 105 -8.49 -11.21 -20.59
CA GLU A 105 -8.62 -12.40 -21.45
C GLU A 105 -7.65 -13.53 -21.07
N CYS A 106 -6.44 -13.23 -20.56
CA CYS A 106 -5.52 -14.27 -20.11
C CYS A 106 -5.96 -14.97 -18.82
N PHE A 107 -6.71 -14.28 -17.98
CA PHE A 107 -7.20 -14.80 -16.70
C PHE A 107 -8.66 -15.28 -16.77
N LEU A 108 -9.39 -14.91 -17.83
CA LEU A 108 -10.70 -15.45 -18.18
C LEU A 108 -10.51 -16.55 -19.22
N PRO A 109 -10.44 -17.83 -18.85
CA PRO A 109 -10.27 -18.88 -19.83
C PRO A 109 -11.45 -18.91 -20.79
N ASP A 110 -11.15 -19.22 -22.05
CA ASP A 110 -12.13 -19.73 -22.99
C ASP A 110 -12.81 -20.93 -22.33
N ARG A 111 -14.14 -20.83 -22.24
CA ARG A 111 -15.01 -21.89 -21.70
C ARG A 111 -14.49 -23.23 -22.24
N HIS A 112 -14.20 -24.19 -21.33
CA HIS A 112 -13.76 -25.59 -21.56
C HIS A 112 -12.37 -26.03 -21.07
N HIS A 113 -11.62 -25.23 -20.31
CA HIS A 113 -10.45 -25.75 -19.59
C HIS A 113 -10.69 -25.80 -18.08
N ASP A 114 -10.35 -26.95 -17.50
CA ASP A 114 -10.63 -27.35 -16.13
C ASP A 114 -9.88 -26.48 -15.11
N LEU A 115 -10.42 -25.30 -14.83
CA LEU A 115 -9.97 -24.40 -13.78
C LEU A 115 -10.20 -24.97 -12.38
N GLU A 116 -10.94 -26.08 -12.24
CA GLU A 116 -11.25 -26.69 -10.95
C GLU A 116 -9.95 -27.03 -10.21
N GLY A 117 -9.00 -27.68 -10.88
CA GLY A 117 -7.72 -28.05 -10.25
C GLY A 117 -6.84 -26.87 -9.88
N ILE A 118 -6.81 -25.79 -10.68
CA ILE A 118 -6.07 -24.56 -10.34
C ILE A 118 -6.77 -23.80 -9.21
N LYS A 119 -8.10 -23.76 -9.20
CA LYS A 119 -8.89 -23.16 -8.12
C LYS A 119 -8.71 -23.93 -6.83
N GLU A 120 -8.74 -25.26 -6.86
CA GLU A 120 -8.50 -26.11 -5.69
C GLU A 120 -7.08 -25.95 -5.18
N ALA A 121 -6.07 -25.95 -6.06
CA ALA A 121 -4.68 -25.72 -5.67
C ALA A 121 -4.47 -24.30 -5.10
N ALA A 122 -4.99 -23.26 -5.77
CA ALA A 122 -4.91 -21.89 -5.31
C ALA A 122 -5.72 -21.67 -4.02
N TYR A 123 -6.87 -22.34 -3.87
CA TYR A 123 -7.69 -22.31 -2.67
C TYR A 123 -7.02 -23.04 -1.52
N SER A 124 -6.36 -24.17 -1.77
CA SER A 124 -5.54 -24.88 -0.78
C SER A 124 -4.34 -24.04 -0.36
N ILE A 125 -3.62 -23.41 -1.30
CA ILE A 125 -2.52 -22.48 -1.01
C ILE A 125 -3.04 -21.26 -0.24
N TYR A 126 -4.20 -20.70 -0.61
CA TYR A 126 -4.83 -19.59 0.09
C TYR A 126 -5.27 -20.00 1.49
N ILE A 127 -5.89 -21.16 1.67
CA ILE A 127 -6.26 -21.73 2.96
C ILE A 127 -4.99 -21.96 3.78
N ASP A 128 -3.94 -22.51 3.21
CA ASP A 128 -2.67 -22.75 3.91
C ASP A 128 -2.00 -21.44 4.32
N ILE A 129 -1.94 -20.44 3.44
CA ILE A 129 -1.41 -19.11 3.76
C ILE A 129 -2.32 -18.41 4.77
N LYS A 130 -3.64 -18.52 4.64
CA LYS A 130 -4.60 -17.94 5.56
C LYS A 130 -4.52 -18.61 6.93
N HIS A 131 -4.45 -19.94 7.00
CA HIS A 131 -4.31 -20.67 8.25
C HIS A 131 -2.93 -20.45 8.85
N ARG A 132 -1.84 -20.45 8.08
CA ARG A 132 -0.51 -20.13 8.60
C ARG A 132 -0.43 -18.68 9.06
N THR A 133 -0.98 -17.73 8.31
CA THR A 133 -1.03 -16.32 8.71
C THR A 133 -1.94 -16.14 9.90
N GLN A 134 -3.14 -16.70 9.92
CA GLN A 134 -4.06 -16.64 11.06
C GLN A 134 -3.53 -17.39 12.27
N PHE A 135 -2.80 -18.49 12.10
CA PHE A 135 -2.15 -19.23 13.18
C PHE A 135 -0.95 -18.44 13.72
N LEU A 136 -0.06 -17.95 12.87
CA LEU A 136 1.06 -17.09 13.26
C LEU A 136 0.56 -15.79 13.90
N VAL A 137 -0.49 -15.17 13.35
CA VAL A 137 -1.11 -13.97 13.89
C VAL A 137 -1.86 -14.30 15.17
N SER A 138 -2.67 -15.36 15.26
CA SER A 138 -3.44 -15.68 16.47
C SER A 138 -2.59 -16.26 17.62
N GLU A 139 -1.56 -17.06 17.33
CA GLU A 139 -0.62 -17.55 18.34
C GLU A 139 0.29 -16.42 18.86
N ASN A 140 0.74 -15.51 17.99
CA ASN A 140 1.52 -14.36 18.44
C ASN A 140 0.66 -13.21 18.99
N LEU A 141 -0.63 -13.12 18.65
CA LEU A 141 -1.58 -12.17 19.28
C LEU A 141 -2.03 -12.65 20.67
N LYS A 142 -1.98 -13.95 20.96
CA LYS A 142 -2.28 -14.52 22.29
C LYS A 142 -1.23 -14.20 23.34
N LYS A 143 -0.07 -13.68 22.95
CA LYS A 143 0.90 -13.04 23.84
C LYS A 143 0.96 -11.59 23.39
N ILE A 144 0.25 -10.68 24.06
CA ILE A 144 0.21 -9.27 23.64
C ILE A 144 1.62 -8.69 23.78
N LYS A 145 2.32 -8.74 22.66
CA LYS A 145 3.62 -8.13 22.44
C LYS A 145 3.37 -6.78 21.80
N ASP A 146 4.02 -5.75 22.32
CA ASP A 146 3.82 -4.37 21.93
C ASP A 146 4.32 -4.17 20.49
N LEU A 147 3.46 -3.66 19.61
CA LEU A 147 3.77 -3.47 18.19
C LEU A 147 3.75 -1.99 17.85
N ASP A 148 4.89 -1.42 17.49
CA ASP A 148 5.03 -0.06 16.94
C ASP A 148 4.84 -0.09 15.41
N ILE A 149 3.92 0.72 14.89
CA ILE A 149 3.61 0.81 13.46
C ILE A 149 3.80 2.26 13.01
N ASP A 150 4.60 2.45 11.96
CA ASP A 150 4.83 3.74 11.30
C ASP A 150 4.82 3.57 9.78
N ILE A 151 3.65 3.75 9.18
CA ILE A 151 3.44 3.64 7.73
C ILE A 151 3.22 5.04 7.16
N ASP A 152 3.96 5.37 6.12
CA ASP A 152 3.91 6.64 5.38
C ASP A 152 4.04 6.38 3.89
N LEU A 153 2.90 6.26 3.23
CA LEU A 153 2.80 5.99 1.80
C LEU A 153 2.49 7.28 1.07
N GLN A 154 3.37 7.65 0.15
CA GLN A 154 3.18 8.77 -0.76
C GLN A 154 2.18 8.41 -1.86
N SER A 155 1.69 9.45 -2.55
CA SER A 155 0.53 9.32 -3.41
C SER A 155 0.69 8.36 -4.58
N ILE A 156 -0.41 7.67 -4.88
CA ILE A 156 -0.59 6.93 -6.12
C ILE A 156 -1.47 7.78 -7.03
N TYR A 157 -0.96 8.12 -8.21
CA TYR A 157 -1.69 8.85 -9.25
C TYR A 157 -2.27 7.85 -10.23
N PHE A 158 -3.60 7.78 -10.32
CA PHE A 158 -4.30 6.93 -11.29
C PHE A 158 -4.85 7.80 -12.41
N ILE A 159 -4.32 7.63 -13.62
CA ILE A 159 -4.67 8.45 -14.78
C ILE A 159 -5.43 7.63 -15.81
N VAL A 160 -6.61 8.13 -16.18
CA VAL A 160 -7.53 7.48 -17.09
C VAL A 160 -7.78 8.40 -18.29
N PRO A 161 -7.20 8.11 -19.47
CA PRO A 161 -7.49 8.89 -20.66
C PRO A 161 -8.89 8.59 -21.20
N GLU A 162 -9.49 9.59 -21.81
CA GLU A 162 -10.71 9.47 -22.59
C GLU A 162 -10.53 8.39 -23.67
N HIS A 163 -11.55 7.55 -23.86
CA HIS A 163 -11.52 6.36 -24.74
C HIS A 163 -10.50 5.27 -24.37
N GLY A 164 -9.75 5.42 -23.26
CA GLY A 164 -8.92 4.36 -22.70
C GLY A 164 -7.53 4.19 -23.34
N PHE A 165 -7.10 5.15 -24.16
CA PHE A 165 -5.73 5.24 -24.68
C PHE A 165 -5.30 6.70 -24.72
N TYR A 166 -4.04 6.96 -24.42
CA TYR A 166 -3.50 8.32 -24.47
C TYR A 166 -3.37 8.79 -25.91
N GLN A 167 -4.03 9.89 -26.25
CA GLN A 167 -3.71 10.72 -27.41
C GLN A 167 -3.36 12.13 -26.92
N SER A 168 -2.53 12.85 -27.67
CA SER A 168 -2.11 14.21 -27.33
C SER A 168 -3.28 15.20 -27.20
N SER A 169 -4.44 14.87 -27.75
CA SER A 169 -5.67 15.68 -27.68
C SER A 169 -6.73 15.15 -26.72
N SER A 170 -6.50 14.00 -26.07
CA SER A 170 -7.52 13.36 -25.23
C SER A 170 -7.64 14.05 -23.88
N SER A 171 -8.87 14.23 -23.42
CA SER A 171 -9.15 14.59 -22.02
C SER A 171 -8.71 13.44 -21.10
N VAL A 172 -8.37 13.72 -19.86
CA VAL A 172 -7.99 12.68 -18.89
C VAL A 172 -8.64 12.93 -17.53
N ILE A 173 -8.97 11.86 -16.82
CA ILE A 173 -9.31 11.91 -15.40
C ILE A 173 -8.07 11.53 -14.61
N CYS A 174 -7.68 12.35 -13.63
CA CYS A 174 -6.58 12.07 -12.72
C CYS A 174 -7.14 11.93 -11.29
N LEU A 175 -6.98 10.74 -10.72
CA LEU A 175 -7.24 10.47 -9.31
C LEU A 175 -5.90 10.49 -8.56
N ASP A 176 -5.70 11.51 -7.74
CA ASP A 176 -4.57 11.60 -6.82
C ASP A 176 -5.06 11.07 -5.45
N LEU A 177 -4.54 9.91 -5.05
CA LEU A 177 -4.94 9.25 -3.81
C LEU A 177 -4.31 9.87 -2.55
N GLY A 178 -3.50 10.92 -2.71
CA GLY A 178 -2.94 11.64 -1.58
C GLY A 178 -1.93 10.82 -0.75
N ARG A 179 -1.52 11.37 0.39
CA ARG A 179 -0.57 10.70 1.30
C ARG A 179 -1.34 9.91 2.35
N PHE A 180 -1.07 8.61 2.45
CA PHE A 180 -1.60 7.76 3.49
C PHE A 180 -0.59 7.60 4.62
N MET A 181 -0.99 7.92 5.84
CA MET A 181 -0.19 7.72 7.05
C MET A 181 -0.97 6.89 8.05
N PHE A 182 -0.29 5.91 8.66
CA PHE A 182 -0.83 5.14 9.75
C PHE A 182 0.22 4.99 10.84
N LYS A 183 -0.09 5.51 12.02
CA LYS A 183 0.73 5.39 13.22
C LYS A 183 -0.03 4.65 14.30
N GLY A 184 0.61 3.71 14.96
CA GLY A 184 -0.03 2.92 16.00
C GLY A 184 0.95 2.29 16.96
N GLY A 185 0.49 2.02 18.18
CA GLY A 185 1.27 1.26 19.15
C GLY A 185 2.31 2.03 19.95
N GLU A 186 2.38 3.35 19.76
CA GLU A 186 3.18 4.21 20.63
C GLU A 186 2.52 4.29 22.02
N LYS A 187 3.00 3.46 22.95
CA LYS A 187 2.66 3.60 24.38
C LYS A 187 3.38 4.82 24.92
N ASN A 188 2.66 5.92 25.04
CA ASN A 188 3.22 7.14 25.63
C ASN A 188 3.42 6.93 27.15
N VAL A 189 4.59 6.43 27.54
CA VAL A 189 4.92 6.01 28.93
C VAL A 189 4.77 7.17 29.93
N GLN A 190 4.90 8.42 29.47
CA GLN A 190 4.73 9.60 30.31
C GLN A 190 3.26 9.93 30.64
N ASN A 191 2.29 9.28 29.98
CA ASN A 191 0.84 9.48 30.19
C ASN A 191 0.10 8.17 30.49
N LEU A 192 0.78 7.14 31.01
CA LEU A 192 0.13 5.87 31.37
C LEU A 192 -1.02 6.08 32.36
N GLU A 193 -0.87 6.98 33.34
CA GLU A 193 -1.94 7.34 34.29
C GLU A 193 -3.19 7.95 33.64
N LYS A 194 -3.09 8.52 32.44
CA LYS A 194 -4.25 9.10 31.70
C LYS A 194 -4.93 8.11 30.76
N ASN A 195 -4.28 6.98 30.48
CA ASN A 195 -4.75 5.95 29.55
C ASN A 195 -5.25 4.70 30.26
N VAL A 196 -5.22 4.69 31.59
CA VAL A 196 -5.83 3.66 32.44
C VAL A 196 -7.28 4.04 32.70
N PHE A 197 -8.20 3.21 32.23
CA PHE A 197 -9.63 3.37 32.51
C PHE A 197 -10.07 2.33 33.55
N TYR A 198 -10.82 2.78 34.56
CA TYR A 198 -11.46 1.91 35.53
C TYR A 198 -12.59 1.14 34.85
N ASP A 199 -12.52 -0.20 34.85
CA ASP A 199 -13.66 -1.01 34.42
C ASP A 199 -14.65 -1.13 35.59
N ALA A 200 -15.67 -0.27 35.57
CA ALA A 200 -16.73 -0.25 36.59
C ALA A 200 -17.55 -1.56 36.66
N LYS A 201 -17.45 -2.46 35.68
CA LYS A 201 -18.12 -3.77 35.71
C LYS A 201 -17.31 -4.85 36.43
N ASN A 202 -15.98 -4.72 36.44
CA ASN A 202 -15.07 -5.75 36.98
C ASN A 202 -14.25 -5.30 38.21
N ASP A 203 -14.42 -4.05 38.65
CA ASP A 203 -13.80 -3.51 39.88
C ASP A 203 -12.25 -3.58 39.86
N GLN A 204 -11.65 -3.37 38.68
CA GLN A 204 -10.20 -3.40 38.44
C GLN A 204 -9.73 -2.26 37.52
N ASP A 205 -8.52 -1.72 37.80
CA ASP A 205 -7.78 -0.78 36.95
C ASP A 205 -6.93 -1.52 35.91
N ASP A 206 -7.56 -2.06 34.87
CA ASP A 206 -6.86 -2.98 33.94
C ASP A 206 -6.98 -2.60 32.45
N LEU A 207 -7.52 -1.43 32.07
CA LEU A 207 -7.64 -1.06 30.65
C LEU A 207 -6.57 -0.07 30.20
N ILE A 208 -5.67 -0.45 29.29
CA ILE A 208 -4.72 0.45 28.62
C ILE A 208 -5.30 0.93 27.29
N TYR A 209 -5.40 2.24 27.10
CA TYR A 209 -5.67 2.86 25.81
C TYR A 209 -4.41 2.97 24.94
N VAL A 210 -4.43 2.35 23.77
CA VAL A 210 -3.39 2.45 22.74
C VAL A 210 -3.92 3.29 21.58
N PRO A 211 -3.37 4.50 21.35
CA PRO A 211 -3.79 5.36 20.24
C PRO A 211 -3.40 4.75 18.89
N LEU A 212 -4.28 4.93 17.92
CA LEU A 212 -4.12 4.56 16.52
C LEU A 212 -4.53 5.77 15.69
N LYS A 213 -3.62 6.32 14.90
CA LYS A 213 -3.87 7.49 14.07
C LYS A 213 -3.75 7.13 12.60
N ILE A 214 -4.83 7.30 11.85
CA ILE A 214 -4.88 7.12 10.40
C ILE A 214 -5.12 8.49 9.77
N GLN A 215 -4.32 8.85 8.78
CA GLN A 215 -4.49 10.08 8.02
C GLN A 215 -4.39 9.78 6.53
N LEU A 216 -5.29 10.36 5.75
CA LEU A 216 -5.27 10.34 4.30
C LEU A 216 -5.38 11.79 3.84
N GLU A 217 -4.29 12.34 3.32
CA GLU A 217 -4.16 13.77 3.03
C GLU A 217 -4.22 14.05 1.53
N ASN A 218 -4.96 15.09 1.13
CA ASN A 218 -4.99 15.61 -0.24
C ASN A 218 -5.48 14.61 -1.30
N VAL A 219 -6.49 13.81 -0.98
CA VAL A 219 -7.21 13.01 -1.99
C VAL A 219 -8.00 13.97 -2.87
N GLN A 220 -7.80 13.87 -4.19
CA GLN A 220 -8.45 14.77 -5.14
C GLN A 220 -8.73 14.07 -6.47
N LEU A 221 -9.73 14.58 -7.18
CA LEU A 221 -10.12 14.09 -8.49
C LEU A 221 -10.16 15.26 -9.46
N LEU A 222 -9.38 15.17 -10.52
CA LEU A 222 -9.29 16.20 -11.56
C LEU A 222 -9.82 15.66 -12.89
N TYR A 223 -10.53 16.52 -13.61
CA TYR A 223 -10.87 16.35 -15.02
C TYR A 223 -10.05 17.36 -15.82
N LEU A 224 -9.23 16.85 -16.73
CA LEU A 224 -8.32 17.63 -17.53
C LEU A 224 -8.71 17.59 -19.00
N THR A 225 -8.74 18.76 -19.60
CA THR A 225 -8.91 18.98 -21.03
C THR A 225 -7.54 19.02 -21.74
N GLN A 226 -7.57 19.13 -23.06
CA GLN A 226 -6.38 19.12 -23.89
C GLN A 226 -5.34 20.17 -23.44
N ASN A 227 -4.07 19.76 -23.37
CA ASN A 227 -2.91 20.56 -22.97
C ASN A 227 -2.81 20.95 -21.49
N GLU A 228 -3.69 20.46 -20.62
CA GLU A 228 -3.57 20.71 -19.19
C GLU A 228 -2.60 19.72 -18.51
N ASN A 229 -1.74 20.24 -17.64
CA ASN A 229 -0.78 19.42 -16.89
C ASN A 229 -1.32 19.07 -15.51
N TRP A 230 -1.70 17.80 -15.32
CA TRP A 230 -2.19 17.29 -14.05
C TRP A 230 -1.18 17.41 -12.91
N ILE A 231 0.13 17.38 -13.20
CA ILE A 231 1.18 17.51 -12.20
C ILE A 231 1.14 18.90 -11.55
N ASP A 232 0.85 19.94 -12.32
CA ASP A 232 0.80 21.31 -11.82
C ASP A 232 -0.56 21.60 -11.17
N LEU A 233 -1.66 21.15 -11.80
CA LEU A 233 -3.01 21.41 -11.31
C LEU A 233 -3.30 20.73 -9.97
N ARG A 234 -2.77 19.53 -9.72
CA ARG A 234 -2.93 18.83 -8.43
C ARG A 234 -2.24 19.53 -7.25
N LEU A 235 -1.30 20.44 -7.53
CA LEU A 235 -0.60 21.22 -6.49
C LEU A 235 -1.43 22.44 -6.07
N GLN A 236 -2.48 22.78 -6.82
CA GLN A 236 -3.38 23.88 -6.50
C GLN A 236 -4.45 23.42 -5.51
N GLU A 237 -4.82 24.31 -4.58
CA GLU A 237 -5.91 24.04 -3.61
C GLU A 237 -7.29 24.02 -4.28
N ASP A 238 -7.44 24.77 -5.37
CA ASP A 238 -8.69 24.91 -6.09
C ASP A 238 -8.41 25.30 -7.54
N SER A 239 -9.05 24.61 -8.48
CA SER A 239 -9.01 24.92 -9.91
C SER A 239 -10.33 24.51 -10.57
N PRO A 240 -10.69 25.09 -11.72
CA PRO A 240 -11.86 24.64 -12.49
C PRO A 240 -11.81 23.17 -12.90
N SER A 241 -10.62 22.57 -12.95
CA SER A 241 -10.37 21.17 -13.30
C SER A 241 -10.64 20.22 -12.14
N HIS A 242 -10.83 20.71 -10.90
CA HIS A 242 -11.15 19.86 -9.75
C HIS A 242 -12.63 19.43 -9.77
N LEU A 243 -12.87 18.14 -10.00
CA LEU A 243 -14.17 17.51 -9.72
C LEU A 243 -14.36 17.31 -8.21
N ILE A 244 -13.27 16.95 -7.53
CA ILE A 244 -13.18 16.84 -6.08
C ILE A 244 -11.91 17.59 -5.67
N LYS A 245 -12.09 18.71 -4.95
CA LYS A 245 -10.98 19.47 -4.35
C LYS A 245 -10.21 18.60 -3.35
N PRO A 246 -8.97 18.94 -2.97
CA PRO A 246 -8.21 18.18 -1.99
C PRO A 246 -8.99 17.96 -0.68
N ILE A 247 -9.24 16.68 -0.37
CA ILE A 247 -9.89 16.23 0.87
C ILE A 247 -8.86 15.53 1.74
N THR A 248 -8.88 15.88 3.02
CA THR A 248 -8.08 15.23 4.05
C THR A 248 -8.99 14.55 5.07
N LEU A 249 -8.78 13.25 5.28
CA LEU A 249 -9.46 12.45 6.29
C LEU A 249 -8.47 12.11 7.41
N THR A 250 -8.84 12.42 8.65
CA THR A 250 -8.08 11.99 9.84
C THR A 250 -9.01 11.20 10.74
N LEU A 251 -8.55 10.01 11.15
CA LEU A 251 -9.26 9.11 12.03
C LEU A 251 -8.36 8.78 13.22
N ASP A 252 -8.74 9.25 14.39
CA ASP A 252 -8.11 8.90 15.66
C ASP A 252 -8.94 7.79 16.32
N LEU A 253 -8.35 6.61 16.38
CA LEU A 253 -8.89 5.41 17.01
C LEU A 253 -8.09 5.09 18.27
N GLY A 254 -8.67 4.21 19.09
CA GLY A 254 -7.98 3.67 20.25
C GLY A 254 -8.35 2.23 20.48
N LYS A 255 -7.35 1.41 20.77
CA LYS A 255 -7.56 0.05 21.24
C LYS A 255 -7.47 0.06 22.77
N LEU A 256 -8.54 -0.39 23.43
CA LEU A 256 -8.49 -0.71 24.86
C LEU A 256 -7.97 -2.14 25.02
N ILE A 257 -6.99 -2.32 25.89
CA ILE A 257 -6.36 -3.61 26.18
C ILE A 257 -6.55 -3.91 27.66
N HIS A 258 -7.14 -5.06 27.96
CA HIS A 258 -7.25 -5.57 29.33
C HIS A 258 -5.90 -6.15 29.78
N ILE A 259 -5.41 -5.73 30.93
CA ILE A 259 -4.30 -6.33 31.64
C ILE A 259 -4.89 -7.43 32.51
N GLU A 260 -4.72 -8.69 32.16
CA GLU A 260 -5.04 -9.75 33.11
C GLU A 260 -3.97 -9.75 34.22
N ASN A 261 -4.32 -9.17 35.37
CA ASN A 261 -3.51 -9.29 36.58
C ASN A 261 -3.54 -10.74 37.07
N ASN A 262 -2.61 -11.56 36.58
CA ASN A 262 -2.27 -12.84 37.20
C ASN A 262 -1.50 -12.58 38.52
N LYS A 263 -2.18 -12.00 39.51
CA LYS A 263 -1.74 -12.15 40.90
C LYS A 263 -1.95 -13.62 41.26
N LEU A 264 -0.88 -14.39 41.23
CA LEU A 264 -0.83 -15.73 41.82
C LEU A 264 -1.36 -15.64 43.27
N PRO A 265 -2.18 -16.61 43.72
CA PRO A 265 -2.61 -16.72 45.12
C PRO A 265 -1.43 -17.05 46.05
#